data_AF-A0A1G2H2Q1-F1
#
_entry.id   AF-A0A1G2H2Q1-F1
#
_cell.length_a   1.000
_cell.length_b   1.000
_cell.length_c   1.000
_cell.angle_alpha   90.00
_cell.angle_beta   90.00
_cell.angle_gamma   90.00
#
_symmetry.space_group_name_H-M   'P 1'
#
loop_
_entity.id
_entity.type
_entity.pdbx_description
1 polymer ?
#
loop_
_entity_poly.entity_id
_entity_poly.type
_entity_poly.pdbx_seq_one_letter_code
_entity_poly.pdbx_strand_id
1 'polypeptide(L)'
;MKFIQKFKNILTPRLLVISFLIVVLVVSGMVLVKEYRVLYKIGVLKRPQHPRELPEKITINDIKPWMTFDYINKQFNLPDGYFKDALNISDSAYPNLPIDKFFKRDRIDPRTAVEKIRRLILARNSESPQPTSR
;
A
#
# COMPACT_ATOMS: atom_id res chain seq x y z
N MET A 1 12.13 30.84 59.19
CA MET A 1 11.46 31.85 58.34
C MET A 1 12.39 32.40 57.24
N LYS A 2 12.85 31.59 56.28
CA LYS A 2 13.63 32.06 55.10
C LYS A 2 13.05 31.60 53.74
N PHE A 3 12.00 30.78 53.77
CA PHE A 3 11.40 30.19 52.56
C PHE A 3 10.45 31.18 51.85
N ILE A 4 9.75 32.01 52.62
CA ILE A 4 8.72 32.94 52.10
C ILE A 4 9.36 34.12 51.33
N GLN A 5 10.57 34.54 51.69
CA GLN A 5 11.27 35.62 50.97
C GLN A 5 11.79 35.18 49.58
N LYS A 6 12.17 33.91 49.39
CA LYS A 6 12.58 33.41 48.05
C LYS A 6 11.43 33.41 47.05
N PHE A 7 10.19 33.19 47.50
CA PHE A 7 9.01 33.19 46.63
C PHE A 7 8.70 34.55 46.03
N LYS A 8 8.95 35.65 46.76
CA LYS A 8 8.72 37.01 46.25
C LYS A 8 9.62 37.40 45.06
N ASN A 9 10.83 36.84 44.96
CA ASN A 9 11.73 37.10 43.82
C ASN A 9 11.54 36.14 42.64
N ILE A 10 10.88 35.00 42.85
CA ILE A 10 10.44 34.08 41.78
C ILE A 10 9.19 34.63 41.07
N LEU A 11 8.41 35.45 41.78
CA LEU A 11 7.20 36.10 41.27
C LEU A 11 7.50 37.46 40.62
N THR A 12 8.61 37.59 39.87
CA THR A 12 8.78 38.79 39.04
C THR A 12 7.75 38.75 37.90
N PRO A 13 7.15 39.88 37.51
CA PRO A 13 6.17 39.91 36.42
C PRO A 13 6.75 39.35 35.11
N ARG A 14 8.07 39.44 34.94
CA ARG A 14 8.81 38.84 33.83
C ARG A 14 8.72 37.31 33.82
N LEU A 15 8.88 36.64 34.97
CA LEU A 15 8.77 35.18 35.05
C LEU A 15 7.34 34.69 34.86
N LEU A 16 6.34 35.45 35.32
CA LEU A 16 4.93 35.16 35.06
C LEU A 16 4.58 35.28 33.57
N VAL A 17 5.08 36.31 32.89
CA VAL A 17 4.90 36.48 31.43
C VAL A 17 5.58 35.36 30.65
N ILE A 18 6.79 34.96 31.03
CA ILE A 18 7.50 33.83 30.40
C ILE A 18 6.72 32.52 30.60
N SER A 19 6.26 32.25 31.82
CA SER A 19 5.44 31.07 32.11
C SER A 19 4.16 31.06 31.28
N PHE A 20 3.47 32.20 31.18
CA PHE A 20 2.28 32.35 30.35
C PHE A 20 2.57 32.09 28.86
N LEU A 21 3.66 32.64 28.32
CA LEU A 21 4.10 32.41 26.94
C LEU A 21 4.38 30.93 26.66
N ILE A 22 5.03 30.23 27.59
CA ILE A 22 5.29 28.78 27.47
C ILE A 22 3.97 28.01 27.43
N VAL A 23 3.01 28.35 28.29
CA VAL A 23 1.69 27.70 28.30
C VAL A 23 0.96 27.93 26.98
N VAL A 24 0.96 29.16 26.46
CA VAL A 24 0.37 29.50 25.15
C VAL A 24 1.03 28.70 24.02
N LEU A 25 2.36 28.58 24.03
CA LEU A 25 3.12 27.81 23.04
C LEU A 25 2.73 26.32 23.07
N VAL A 26 2.64 25.73 24.27
CA VAL A 26 2.29 24.32 24.44
C VAL A 26 0.85 24.05 23.99
N VAL A 27 -0.10 24.93 24.36
CA VAL A 27 -1.50 24.82 23.93
C VAL A 27 -1.61 24.93 22.40
N SER A 28 -0.92 25.89 21.80
CA SER A 28 -0.85 26.06 20.34
C SER A 28 -0.29 24.80 19.65
N GLY A 29 0.81 24.24 20.18
CA GLY A 29 1.37 22.98 19.69
C GLY A 29 0.41 21.80 19.79
N MET A 30 -0.35 21.69 20.90
CA MET A 30 -1.35 20.63 21.07
C MET A 30 -2.50 20.74 20.06
N VAL A 31 -2.95 21.96 19.73
CA VAL A 31 -3.99 22.18 18.71
C VAL A 31 -3.51 21.72 17.34
N LEU A 32 -2.30 22.14 16.94
CA LEU A 32 -1.70 21.74 15.67
C LEU A 32 -1.53 20.21 15.57
N VAL A 33 -1.08 19.55 16.63
CA VAL A 33 -0.94 18.08 16.65
C VAL A 33 -2.29 17.38 16.51
N LYS A 34 -3.37 17.91 17.11
CA LYS A 34 -4.71 17.35 16.95
C LYS A 34 -5.19 17.46 15.51
N GLU A 35 -5.06 18.62 14.88
CA GLU A 35 -5.42 18.81 13.47
C GLU A 35 -4.60 17.90 12.56
N TYR A 36 -3.30 17.79 12.79
CA TYR A 36 -2.42 16.91 12.01
C TYR A 36 -2.82 15.43 12.15
N ARG A 37 -3.16 14.97 13.37
CA ARG A 37 -3.64 13.59 13.60
C ARG A 37 -4.99 13.33 12.95
N VAL A 38 -5.89 14.32 12.96
CA VAL A 38 -7.20 14.23 12.31
C VAL A 38 -6.99 14.13 10.79
N LEU A 39 -6.19 15.01 10.19
CA LEU A 39 -5.81 14.96 8.77
C LEU A 39 -5.13 13.64 8.36
N TYR A 40 -4.27 13.09 9.23
CA TYR A 40 -3.64 11.78 9.02
C TYR A 40 -4.67 10.63 9.05
N LYS A 41 -5.63 10.66 9.98
CA LYS A 41 -6.71 9.66 10.08
C LYS A 41 -7.70 9.73 8.91
N ILE A 42 -7.98 10.92 8.39
CA ILE A 42 -8.90 11.12 7.26
C ILE A 42 -8.23 10.71 5.93
N GLY A 43 -6.93 10.40 5.91
CA GLY A 43 -6.26 9.86 4.74
C GLY A 43 -6.06 10.88 3.62
N VAL A 44 -6.12 12.18 3.90
CA VAL A 44 -5.85 13.25 2.92
C VAL A 44 -4.38 13.25 2.46
N LEU A 45 -3.50 12.65 3.26
CA LEU A 45 -2.10 12.34 2.92
C LEU A 45 -1.92 10.98 2.22
N LYS A 46 -2.99 10.19 1.99
CA LYS A 46 -2.89 9.11 1.01
C LYS A 46 -2.67 9.78 -0.33
N ARG A 47 -1.43 9.67 -0.83
CA ARG A 47 -1.04 9.95 -2.22
C ARG A 47 -2.24 9.61 -3.10
N PRO A 48 -2.78 10.55 -3.91
CA PRO A 48 -3.88 10.21 -4.79
C PRO A 48 -3.42 8.99 -5.55
N GLN A 49 -4.08 7.86 -5.30
CA GLN A 49 -4.02 6.76 -6.22
C GLN A 49 -4.68 7.38 -7.43
N HIS A 50 -3.88 7.95 -8.35
CA HIS A 50 -4.34 8.06 -9.72
C HIS A 50 -4.97 6.70 -9.98
N PRO A 51 -6.26 6.65 -10.35
CA PRO A 51 -6.73 5.49 -11.06
C PRO A 51 -5.74 5.43 -12.21
N ARG A 52 -4.76 4.51 -12.13
CA ARG A 52 -4.03 4.11 -13.31
C ARG A 52 -5.18 3.71 -14.20
N GLU A 53 -5.44 4.52 -15.24
CA GLU A 53 -6.27 4.08 -16.34
C GLU A 53 -5.83 2.65 -16.57
N LEU A 54 -6.73 1.71 -16.25
CA LEU A 54 -6.38 0.30 -16.23
C LEU A 54 -5.79 0.07 -17.62
N PRO A 55 -4.52 -0.36 -17.70
CA PRO A 55 -3.88 -0.50 -18.99
C PRO A 55 -4.79 -1.36 -19.86
N GLU A 56 -4.95 -0.93 -21.11
CA GLU A 56 -5.80 -1.53 -22.13
C GLU A 56 -5.96 -3.04 -21.89
N LYS A 57 -7.21 -3.50 -21.76
CA LYS A 57 -7.52 -4.87 -21.36
C LYS A 57 -6.74 -5.83 -22.25
N ILE A 58 -5.73 -6.49 -21.68
CA ILE A 58 -4.85 -7.36 -22.45
C ILE A 58 -5.53 -8.69 -22.76
N THR A 59 -5.18 -9.29 -23.90
CA THR A 59 -5.60 -10.66 -24.20
C THR A 59 -4.61 -11.68 -23.63
N ILE A 60 -5.00 -12.95 -23.60
CA ILE A 60 -4.16 -14.06 -23.11
C ILE A 60 -2.83 -14.17 -23.91
N ASN A 61 -2.84 -13.75 -25.17
CA ASN A 61 -1.67 -13.78 -26.04
C ASN A 61 -0.64 -12.70 -25.66
N ASP A 62 -1.08 -11.60 -25.05
CA ASP A 62 -0.26 -10.44 -24.70
C ASP A 62 0.49 -10.62 -23.36
N ILE A 63 0.28 -11.74 -22.67
CA ILE A 63 0.98 -12.07 -21.43
C ILE A 63 2.48 -12.19 -21.71
N LYS A 64 3.29 -11.41 -21.00
CA LYS A 64 4.75 -11.40 -21.11
C LYS A 64 5.41 -11.92 -19.83
N PRO A 65 6.60 -12.55 -19.92
CA PRO A 65 7.26 -13.15 -18.76
C PRO A 65 7.59 -12.17 -17.62
N TRP A 66 7.81 -10.90 -17.93
CA TRP A 66 8.13 -9.87 -16.93
C TRP A 66 6.89 -9.38 -16.15
N MET A 67 5.68 -9.75 -16.56
CA MET A 67 4.44 -9.37 -15.85
C MET A 67 4.35 -10.06 -14.50
N THR A 68 3.79 -9.37 -13.50
CA THR A 68 3.57 -9.92 -12.15
C THR A 68 2.27 -10.71 -12.07
N PHE A 69 2.19 -11.65 -11.12
CA PHE A 69 0.95 -12.37 -10.84
C PHE A 69 -0.20 -11.43 -10.44
N ASP A 70 0.08 -10.39 -9.64
CA ASP A 70 -0.89 -9.35 -9.27
C ASP A 70 -1.48 -8.65 -10.51
N TYR A 71 -0.63 -8.29 -11.47
CA TYR A 71 -1.07 -7.63 -12.70
C TYR A 71 -2.01 -8.52 -13.52
N ILE A 72 -1.66 -9.80 -13.66
CA ILE A 72 -2.45 -10.76 -14.42
C ILE A 72 -3.76 -11.07 -13.71
N ASN A 73 -3.74 -11.24 -12.38
CA ASN A 73 -4.96 -11.43 -11.59
C ASN A 73 -5.95 -10.29 -11.84
N LYS A 74 -5.48 -9.04 -11.81
CA LYS A 74 -6.34 -7.87 -12.06
C LYS A 74 -6.85 -7.79 -13.50
N GLN A 75 -6.01 -8.08 -14.49
CA GLN A 75 -6.40 -8.02 -15.91
C GLN A 75 -7.43 -9.09 -16.30
N PHE A 76 -7.36 -10.28 -15.70
CA PHE A 76 -8.26 -11.40 -15.97
C PHE A 76 -9.31 -11.61 -14.87
N ASN A 77 -9.43 -10.67 -13.93
CA ASN A 77 -10.38 -10.71 -12.81
C ASN A 77 -10.32 -12.02 -12.01
N LEU A 78 -9.10 -12.50 -11.74
CA LEU A 78 -8.82 -13.72 -10.98
C LEU A 78 -8.68 -13.39 -9.49
N PRO A 79 -9.03 -14.33 -8.59
CA PRO A 79 -8.78 -14.17 -7.16
C PRO A 79 -7.29 -13.92 -6.85
N ASP A 80 -7.00 -13.08 -5.85
CA ASP A 80 -5.63 -12.68 -5.48
C ASP A 80 -4.69 -13.84 -5.10
N GLY A 81 -5.23 -15.03 -4.79
CA GLY A 81 -4.48 -16.26 -4.50
C GLY A 81 -4.49 -17.32 -5.61
N TYR A 82 -5.16 -17.08 -6.74
CA TYR A 82 -5.40 -18.12 -7.75
C TYR A 82 -4.12 -18.81 -8.23
N PHE A 83 -3.12 -18.03 -8.66
CA PHE A 83 -1.84 -18.60 -9.08
C PHE A 83 -1.01 -19.13 -7.92
N LYS A 84 -1.19 -18.61 -6.70
CA LYS A 84 -0.50 -19.10 -5.51
C LYS A 84 -0.89 -20.53 -5.24
N ASP A 85 -2.18 -20.82 -5.27
CA ASP A 85 -2.72 -22.15 -5.00
C ASP A 85 -2.45 -23.09 -6.17
N ALA A 86 -2.65 -22.63 -7.42
CA ALA A 86 -2.45 -23.45 -8.61
C ALA A 86 -0.98 -23.82 -8.89
N LEU A 87 -0.02 -22.96 -8.50
CA LEU A 87 1.41 -23.18 -8.71
C LEU A 87 2.18 -23.48 -7.41
N ASN A 88 1.48 -23.55 -6.28
CA ASN A 88 2.05 -23.73 -4.94
C ASN A 88 3.19 -22.74 -4.62
N ILE A 89 2.91 -21.44 -4.82
CA ILE A 89 3.91 -20.37 -4.65
C ILE A 89 4.08 -20.05 -3.16
N SER A 90 5.27 -20.31 -2.62
CA SER A 90 5.64 -19.99 -1.23
C SER A 90 6.50 -18.72 -1.10
N ASP A 91 6.76 -18.02 -2.20
CA ASP A 91 7.66 -16.86 -2.24
C ASP A 91 7.00 -15.64 -1.55
N SER A 92 7.76 -14.97 -0.69
CA SER A 92 7.29 -13.78 0.04
C SER A 92 7.05 -12.56 -0.85
N ALA A 93 7.62 -12.55 -2.07
CA ALA A 93 7.40 -11.49 -3.05
C ALA A 93 6.04 -11.61 -3.77
N TYR A 94 5.30 -12.71 -3.59
CA TYR A 94 3.94 -12.85 -4.12
C TYR A 94 2.98 -11.83 -3.50
N PRO A 95 2.06 -11.18 -4.26
CA PRO A 95 1.74 -11.39 -5.68
C PRO A 95 2.55 -10.52 -6.67
N ASN A 96 3.45 -9.67 -6.17
CA ASN A 96 4.28 -8.78 -6.97
C ASN A 96 5.48 -9.48 -7.64
N LEU A 97 5.51 -10.81 -7.62
CA LEU A 97 6.54 -11.64 -8.22
C LEU A 97 6.31 -11.75 -9.75
N PRO A 98 7.30 -11.43 -10.59
CA PRO A 98 7.24 -11.68 -12.04
C PRO A 98 7.21 -13.18 -12.39
N ILE A 99 6.52 -13.54 -13.48
CA ILE A 99 6.46 -14.93 -13.97
C ILE A 99 7.87 -15.47 -14.21
N ASP A 100 8.70 -14.75 -14.95
CA ASP A 100 10.06 -15.16 -15.31
C ASP A 100 10.91 -15.43 -14.07
N LYS A 101 10.84 -14.58 -13.04
CA LYS A 101 11.60 -14.73 -11.80
C LYS A 101 11.18 -15.99 -11.03
N PHE A 102 9.88 -16.29 -10.98
CA PHE A 102 9.38 -17.50 -10.33
C PHE A 102 9.88 -18.77 -11.05
N PHE A 103 9.69 -18.83 -12.38
CA PHE A 103 10.03 -20.01 -13.17
C PHE A 103 11.54 -20.18 -13.44
N LYS A 104 12.33 -19.11 -13.28
CA LYS A 104 13.79 -19.17 -13.36
C LYS A 104 14.40 -20.07 -12.29
N ARG A 105 13.79 -20.15 -11.10
CA ARG A 105 14.23 -21.06 -10.02
C ARG A 105 14.19 -22.52 -10.46
N ASP A 106 13.15 -22.87 -11.22
CA ASP A 106 12.90 -24.23 -11.68
C ASP A 106 13.55 -24.51 -13.06
N ARG A 107 14.39 -23.59 -13.55
CA ARG A 107 15.05 -23.64 -14.88
C ARG A 107 14.07 -23.83 -16.04
N ILE A 108 12.84 -23.34 -15.90
CA ILE A 108 11.82 -23.42 -16.94
C ILE A 108 12.02 -22.26 -17.93
N ASP A 109 11.96 -22.58 -19.22
CA ASP A 109 12.05 -21.57 -20.29
C ASP A 109 10.91 -20.54 -20.17
N PRO A 110 11.18 -19.23 -20.36
CA PRO A 110 10.16 -18.19 -20.25
C PRO A 110 8.94 -18.40 -21.15
N ARG A 111 9.09 -19.00 -22.33
CA ARG A 111 7.95 -19.28 -23.22
C ARG A 111 7.07 -20.38 -22.65
N THR A 112 7.68 -21.46 -22.15
CA THR A 112 6.95 -22.55 -21.49
C THR A 112 6.26 -22.09 -20.21
N ALA A 113 6.90 -21.18 -19.46
CA ALA A 113 6.31 -20.56 -18.28
C ALA A 113 5.03 -19.78 -18.63
N VAL A 114 5.09 -18.90 -19.63
CA VAL A 114 3.92 -18.14 -20.10
C VAL A 114 2.82 -19.09 -20.58
N GLU A 115 3.17 -20.14 -21.33
CA GLU A 115 2.19 -21.11 -21.83
C GLU A 115 1.46 -21.84 -20.70
N LYS A 116 2.16 -22.17 -19.61
CA LYS A 116 1.55 -22.75 -18.41
C LYS A 116 0.55 -21.78 -17.78
N ILE A 117 0.89 -20.49 -17.69
CA ILE A 117 -0.03 -19.46 -17.18
C ILE A 117 -1.26 -19.32 -18.07
N ARG A 118 -1.09 -19.30 -19.41
CA ARG A 118 -2.22 -19.22 -20.35
C ARG A 118 -3.22 -20.35 -20.15
N ARG A 119 -2.74 -21.59 -20.01
CA ARG A 119 -3.61 -22.75 -19.76
C ARG A 119 -4.40 -22.62 -18.46
N LEU A 120 -3.78 -22.11 -17.39
CA LEU A 120 -4.48 -21.89 -16.12
C LEU A 120 -5.59 -20.83 -16.24
N ILE A 121 -5.36 -19.77 -17.01
CA ILE A 121 -6.38 -18.74 -17.24
C ILE A 121 -7.53 -19.31 -18.09
N LEU A 122 -7.20 -20.06 -19.14
CA LEU A 122 -8.20 -20.71 -19.99
C LEU A 122 -9.07 -21.70 -19.21
N ALA A 123 -8.46 -22.54 -18.36
CA ALA A 123 -9.18 -23.49 -17.51
C ALA A 123 -10.20 -22.78 -16.59
N ARG A 124 -9.79 -21.67 -15.96
CA ARG A 124 -10.68 -20.87 -15.11
C ARG A 124 -11.84 -20.26 -15.90
N ASN A 125 -11.56 -19.71 -17.08
CA ASN A 125 -12.56 -19.09 -17.94
C ASN A 125 -13.52 -20.12 -18.56
N SER A 126 -13.12 -21.38 -18.70
CA SER A 126 -14.02 -22.47 -19.10
C SER A 126 -14.95 -22.93 -17.97
N GLU A 127 -14.51 -22.84 -16.70
CA GLU A 127 -15.33 -23.17 -15.53
C GLU A 127 -16.31 -22.05 -15.14
N SER A 128 -16.05 -20.82 -15.56
CA SER A 128 -16.93 -19.67 -15.35
C SER A 128 -17.12 -18.97 -16.67
N PRO A 129 -18.23 -19.20 -17.42
CA PRO A 129 -18.48 -18.49 -18.66
C PRO A 129 -18.60 -17.00 -18.33
N GLN A 130 -17.54 -16.25 -18.62
CA GLN A 130 -17.56 -14.81 -18.48
C GLN A 130 -18.57 -14.29 -19.52
N PRO A 131 -19.60 -13.54 -19.14
CA PRO A 131 -20.53 -12.97 -20.10
C PRO A 131 -19.73 -11.98 -20.96
N THR A 132 -19.58 -12.33 -22.22
CA THR A 132 -19.03 -11.47 -23.26
C THR A 132 -19.94 -10.24 -23.36
N SER A 133 -19.57 -9.12 -22.71
CA SER A 133 -20.23 -7.85 -22.95
C SER A 133 -19.59 -7.19 -24.17
N ARG A 134 -20.31 -7.33 -25.29
CA ARG A 134 -20.42 -6.48 -26.49
C ARG A 134 -19.30 -5.50 -26.80
#